data_AF-A0A6N2HYM8-F1
#
_entry.id   AF-A0A6N2HYM8-F1
#
_cell.length_a   1.000
_cell.length_b   1.000
_cell.length_c   1.000
_cell.angle_alpha   90.00
_cell.angle_beta   90.00
_cell.angle_gamma   90.00
#
_symmetry.space_group_name_H-M   'P 1'
#
loop_
_entity.id
_entity.type
_entity.pdbx_description
1 polymer ?
#
loop_
_entity_poly.entity_id
_entity_poly.type
_entity_poly.pdbx_seq_one_letter_code
_entity_poly.pdbx_strand_id
1 'polypeptide(L)'
;MPLGSRISDEILSCVFPAEENLFAELSASARLEDVGKGRRGAVLTRTDEAGGVPLVRTTTRYGDPAQRFRTVHERLAQRIQERAALPVGFNNALVESYTNAYATMGSHSDQALDLADGSFIAVFSCYRHPEAGPPRKLIFESKESGGEKIEIPLAHNSVVAFSVESNRRLKHKIVLEASARAVENQWLGMTFRTSKTLVRFRDGHVYLPQGARLMSADDEQRSEFYRLRRRENNETDFAYPPLAYTISESDLMPPV
;
A
#
# COMPACT_ATOMS: atom_id res chain seq x y z
N MET A 1 -26.01 -8.15 24.19
CA MET A 1 -24.61 -7.82 23.87
C MET A 1 -24.35 -8.35 22.46
N PRO A 2 -24.08 -7.51 21.46
CA PRO A 2 -23.65 -8.02 20.16
C PRO A 2 -22.27 -8.66 20.35
N LEU A 3 -22.05 -9.84 19.78
CA LEU A 3 -20.70 -10.40 19.63
C LEU A 3 -19.90 -9.37 18.82
N GLY A 4 -18.83 -8.83 19.39
CA GLY A 4 -17.92 -7.94 18.65
C GLY A 4 -17.42 -8.66 17.39
N SER A 5 -17.31 -7.93 16.27
CA SER A 5 -16.73 -8.45 15.02
C SER A 5 -15.34 -9.01 15.30
N ARG A 6 -15.04 -10.21 14.80
CA ARG A 6 -13.67 -10.76 14.88
C ARG A 6 -12.81 -10.11 13.81
N ILE A 7 -11.50 -10.07 14.01
CA ILE A 7 -10.58 -9.52 13.00
C ILE A 7 -10.66 -10.33 11.69
N SER A 8 -10.93 -11.64 11.80
CA SER A 8 -11.14 -12.51 10.64
C SER A 8 -12.30 -12.08 9.74
N ASP A 9 -13.33 -11.45 10.31
CA ASP A 9 -14.54 -11.06 9.57
C ASP A 9 -14.28 -9.77 8.76
N GLU A 10 -13.24 -9.02 9.12
CA GLU A 10 -12.83 -7.76 8.51
C GLU A 10 -11.82 -7.92 7.36
N ILE A 11 -11.27 -9.12 7.18
CA ILE A 11 -10.18 -9.39 6.25
C ILE A 11 -10.58 -10.47 5.26
N LEU A 12 -10.54 -10.10 3.98
CA LEU A 12 -10.75 -10.99 2.86
C LEU A 12 -9.41 -11.58 2.41
N SER A 13 -9.38 -12.89 2.16
CA SER A 13 -8.23 -13.57 1.57
C SER A 13 -8.68 -14.45 0.43
N CYS A 14 -8.04 -14.32 -0.74
CA CYS A 14 -8.33 -15.15 -1.90
C CYS A 14 -7.05 -15.46 -2.70
N VAL A 15 -7.10 -16.53 -3.48
CA VAL A 15 -6.00 -16.96 -4.36
C VAL A 15 -6.51 -16.96 -5.80
N PHE A 16 -5.69 -16.45 -6.73
CA PHE A 16 -5.99 -16.53 -8.15
C PHE A 16 -5.58 -17.88 -8.71
N PRO A 17 -6.43 -18.52 -9.55
CA PRO A 17 -6.07 -19.75 -10.24
C PRO A 17 -4.77 -19.57 -11.05
N ALA A 18 -3.86 -20.52 -10.93
CA ALA A 18 -2.46 -20.43 -11.36
C ALA A 18 -2.25 -20.60 -12.87
N GLU A 19 -2.98 -19.87 -13.72
CA GLU A 19 -2.73 -19.94 -15.18
C GLU A 19 -1.50 -19.12 -15.61
N GLU A 20 -1.10 -18.09 -14.84
CA GLU A 20 0.06 -17.24 -15.16
C GLU A 20 0.86 -16.86 -13.90
N ASN A 21 2.18 -17.06 -13.94
CA ASN A 21 3.10 -16.49 -12.95
C ASN A 21 3.35 -15.01 -13.30
N LEU A 22 2.71 -14.10 -12.56
CA LEU A 22 2.79 -12.65 -12.82
C LEU A 22 4.12 -12.01 -12.36
N PHE A 23 4.99 -12.74 -11.66
CA PHE A 23 6.19 -12.16 -11.05
C PHE A 23 7.09 -11.47 -12.07
N ALA A 24 7.36 -12.12 -13.20
CA ALA A 24 8.26 -11.56 -14.22
C ALA A 24 7.66 -10.32 -14.91
N GLU A 25 6.38 -10.37 -15.29
CA GLU A 25 5.68 -9.26 -15.94
C GLU A 25 5.58 -8.04 -15.00
N LEU A 26 5.19 -8.25 -13.74
CA LEU A 26 5.09 -7.18 -12.72
C LEU A 26 6.45 -6.63 -12.29
N SER A 27 7.49 -7.47 -12.23
CA SER A 27 8.85 -7.00 -11.92
C SER A 27 9.40 -6.10 -13.03
N ALA A 28 9.02 -6.34 -14.28
CA ALA A 28 9.46 -5.56 -15.44
C ALA A 28 8.54 -4.34 -15.72
N SER A 29 7.37 -4.27 -15.09
CA SER A 29 6.37 -3.24 -15.37
C SER A 29 6.63 -1.91 -14.67
N ALA A 30 7.54 -1.88 -13.68
CA ALA A 30 7.88 -0.67 -12.94
C ALA A 30 9.39 -0.56 -12.70
N ARG A 31 9.91 0.66 -12.77
CA ARG A 31 11.28 0.98 -12.33
C ARG A 31 11.26 1.16 -10.82
N LEU A 32 11.88 0.23 -10.09
CA LEU A 32 11.92 0.27 -8.62
C LEU A 32 13.18 0.97 -8.13
N GLU A 33 13.03 1.94 -7.24
CA GLU A 33 14.15 2.55 -6.51
C GLU A 33 14.48 1.76 -5.25
N ASP A 34 15.72 1.85 -4.78
CA ASP A 34 16.15 1.23 -3.51
C ASP A 34 15.69 2.10 -2.35
N VAL A 35 14.92 1.51 -1.44
CA VAL A 35 14.42 2.18 -0.22
C VAL A 35 15.00 1.55 1.06
N GLY A 36 16.05 0.73 0.91
CA GLY A 36 16.90 0.21 1.97
C GLY A 36 16.70 -1.28 2.29
N LYS A 37 17.73 -1.90 2.88
CA LYS A 37 17.71 -3.28 3.43
C LYS A 37 17.14 -4.34 2.49
N GLY A 38 17.43 -4.25 1.18
CA GLY A 38 16.95 -5.22 0.20
C GLY A 38 15.46 -5.11 -0.12
N ARG A 39 14.85 -3.96 0.20
CA ARG A 39 13.52 -3.53 -0.24
C ARG A 39 13.67 -2.50 -1.34
N ARG A 40 12.98 -2.74 -2.45
CA ARG A 40 12.83 -1.78 -3.56
C ARG A 40 11.36 -1.46 -3.72
N GLY A 41 11.02 -0.27 -4.20
CA GLY A 41 9.62 0.09 -4.41
C GLY A 41 9.41 1.18 -5.46
N ALA A 42 8.17 1.36 -5.87
CA ALA A 42 7.73 2.46 -6.71
C ALA A 42 6.25 2.75 -6.47
N VAL A 43 5.86 4.02 -6.63
CA VAL A 43 4.46 4.43 -6.60
C VAL A 43 3.89 4.34 -8.01
N LEU A 44 2.71 3.74 -8.13
CA LEU A 44 1.96 3.61 -9.37
C LEU A 44 0.63 4.36 -9.25
N THR A 45 0.19 4.98 -10.35
CA THR A 45 -1.05 5.76 -10.36
C THR A 45 -1.84 5.61 -11.66
N ARG A 46 -3.17 5.63 -11.57
CA ARG A 46 -4.09 5.70 -12.70
C ARG A 46 -4.66 7.11 -12.77
N THR A 47 -4.14 7.92 -13.69
CA THR A 47 -4.65 9.27 -13.93
C THR A 47 -6.09 9.24 -14.42
N ASP A 48 -6.91 10.18 -13.95
CA ASP A 48 -8.28 10.31 -14.46
C ASP A 48 -8.32 10.97 -15.86
N GLU A 49 -9.50 10.98 -16.48
CA GLU A 49 -9.72 11.58 -17.81
C GLU A 49 -9.48 13.09 -17.85
N ALA A 50 -9.60 13.77 -16.71
CA ALA A 50 -9.35 15.20 -16.55
C ALA A 50 -7.88 15.51 -16.19
N GLY A 51 -6.99 14.50 -16.24
CA GLY A 51 -5.57 14.62 -15.89
C GLY A 51 -5.28 14.75 -14.39
N GLY A 52 -6.26 14.45 -13.54
CA GLY A 52 -6.07 14.34 -12.09
C GLY A 52 -5.21 13.13 -11.75
N VAL A 53 -4.21 13.35 -10.90
CA VAL A 53 -3.26 12.32 -10.47
C VAL A 53 -3.56 11.91 -9.04
N PRO A 54 -3.93 10.65 -8.78
CA PRO A 54 -4.07 10.10 -7.43
C PRO A 54 -2.80 10.26 -6.60
N LEU A 55 -2.90 10.99 -5.49
CA LEU A 55 -1.86 11.14 -4.48
C LEU A 55 -2.12 10.18 -3.32
N VAL A 56 -1.10 9.46 -2.86
CA VAL A 56 -1.15 8.74 -1.58
C VAL A 56 0.16 8.99 -0.85
N ARG A 57 0.14 9.93 0.11
CA ARG A 57 1.32 10.28 0.90
C ARG A 57 1.67 9.15 1.86
N THR A 58 2.96 8.85 1.96
CA THR A 58 3.49 7.83 2.86
C THR A 58 4.71 8.34 3.62
N THR A 59 5.13 7.59 4.64
CA THR A 59 6.40 7.87 5.34
C THR A 59 7.64 7.38 4.61
N THR A 60 7.48 6.52 3.60
CA THR A 60 8.60 6.14 2.73
C THR A 60 8.82 7.29 1.76
N ARG A 61 10.06 7.80 1.71
CA ARG A 61 10.43 8.90 0.84
C ARG A 61 10.87 8.32 -0.50
N TYR A 62 10.04 8.51 -1.52
CA TYR A 62 10.35 8.13 -2.89
C TYR A 62 10.95 9.33 -3.62
N GLY A 63 12.04 9.12 -4.34
CA GLY A 63 12.70 10.14 -5.16
C GLY A 63 12.19 10.15 -6.59
N ASP A 64 11.76 9.00 -7.11
CA ASP A 64 11.33 8.87 -8.50
C ASP A 64 9.85 9.26 -8.68
N PRO A 65 9.45 9.86 -9.81
CA PRO A 65 8.05 10.18 -10.09
C PRO A 65 7.17 8.92 -10.04
N ALA A 66 5.91 9.09 -9.65
CA ALA A 66 4.93 8.02 -9.75
C ALA A 66 4.85 7.53 -11.20
N GLN A 67 4.76 6.21 -11.40
CA GLN A 67 4.64 5.63 -12.74
C GLN A 67 3.18 5.35 -13.06
N ARG A 68 2.80 5.48 -14.33
CA ARG A 68 1.42 5.19 -14.75
C ARG A 68 1.11 3.71 -14.62
N PHE A 69 -0.15 3.42 -14.32
CA PHE A 69 -0.68 2.07 -14.50
C PHE A 69 -0.44 1.63 -15.94
N ARG A 70 -0.04 0.36 -16.08
CA ARG A 70 0.12 -0.34 -17.36
C ARG A 70 -0.98 -1.38 -17.43
N THR A 71 -1.19 -1.97 -18.60
CA THR A 71 -2.21 -3.01 -18.82
C THR A 71 -2.16 -4.13 -17.78
N VAL A 72 -0.97 -4.58 -17.36
CA VAL A 72 -0.82 -5.60 -16.32
C VAL A 72 -1.36 -5.14 -14.95
N HIS A 73 -1.14 -3.87 -14.59
CA HIS A 73 -1.62 -3.29 -13.33
C HIS A 73 -3.15 -3.13 -13.35
N GLU A 74 -3.70 -2.66 -14.48
CA GLU A 74 -5.15 -2.51 -14.65
C GLU A 74 -5.87 -3.86 -14.63
N ARG A 75 -5.35 -4.84 -15.38
CA ARG A 75 -5.87 -6.21 -15.40
C ARG A 75 -5.86 -6.82 -14.00
N LEU A 76 -4.77 -6.65 -13.25
CA LEU A 76 -4.68 -7.14 -11.88
C LEU A 76 -5.66 -6.43 -10.95
N ALA A 77 -5.70 -5.09 -10.97
CA ALA A 77 -6.63 -4.29 -10.17
C ALA A 77 -8.10 -4.69 -10.39
N GLN A 78 -8.49 -4.88 -11.67
CA GLN A 78 -9.83 -5.31 -12.03
C GLN A 78 -10.13 -6.72 -11.52
N ARG A 79 -9.23 -7.68 -11.75
CA ARG A 79 -9.38 -9.06 -11.26
C ARG A 79 -9.53 -9.11 -9.74
N ILE A 80 -8.80 -8.27 -9.01
CA ILE A 80 -8.92 -8.16 -7.54
C ILE A 80 -10.29 -7.61 -7.15
N GLN A 81 -10.72 -6.53 -7.78
CA GLN A 81 -12.02 -5.92 -7.51
C GLN A 81 -13.16 -6.94 -7.73
N GLU A 82 -13.14 -7.67 -8.84
CA GLU A 82 -14.16 -8.66 -9.17
C GLU A 82 -14.14 -9.86 -8.20
N ARG A 83 -12.96 -10.43 -7.92
CA ARG A 83 -12.84 -11.64 -7.07
C ARG A 83 -13.14 -11.37 -5.60
N ALA A 84 -12.76 -10.21 -5.09
CA ALA A 84 -13.06 -9.80 -3.72
C ALA A 84 -14.39 -9.05 -3.60
N ALA A 85 -15.17 -8.94 -4.69
CA ALA A 85 -16.45 -8.23 -4.74
C ALA A 85 -16.38 -6.80 -4.16
N LEU A 86 -15.30 -6.09 -4.46
CA LEU A 86 -15.04 -4.77 -3.89
C LEU A 86 -15.90 -3.70 -4.58
N PRO A 87 -16.54 -2.81 -3.81
CA PRO A 87 -17.49 -1.83 -4.34
C PRO A 87 -16.82 -0.73 -5.18
N VAL A 88 -15.53 -0.49 -4.97
CA VAL A 88 -14.77 0.58 -5.60
C VAL A 88 -13.45 0.03 -6.14
N GLY A 89 -13.07 0.44 -7.35
CA GLY A 89 -11.80 0.07 -7.96
C GLY A 89 -10.63 0.93 -7.47
N PHE A 90 -9.43 0.56 -7.89
CA PHE A 90 -8.17 1.17 -7.43
C PHE A 90 -7.65 2.22 -8.42
N ASN A 91 -7.07 3.30 -7.91
CA ASN A 91 -6.41 4.34 -8.72
C ASN A 91 -4.96 4.63 -8.27
N ASN A 92 -4.50 4.00 -7.19
CA ASN A 92 -3.13 4.04 -6.71
C ASN A 92 -2.65 2.63 -6.39
N ALA A 93 -1.36 2.37 -6.58
CA ALA A 93 -0.72 1.19 -6.03
C ALA A 93 0.70 1.51 -5.55
N LEU A 94 1.16 0.79 -4.54
CA LEU A 94 2.57 0.69 -4.23
C LEU A 94 3.06 -0.68 -4.69
N VAL A 95 4.05 -0.72 -5.58
CA VAL A 95 4.75 -1.98 -5.92
C VAL A 95 6.02 -2.06 -5.10
N GLU A 96 6.27 -3.21 -4.50
CA GLU A 96 7.43 -3.45 -3.68
C GLU A 96 8.06 -4.79 -4.00
N SER A 97 9.38 -4.86 -3.93
CA SER A 97 10.12 -6.10 -4.05
C SER A 97 11.06 -6.27 -2.88
N TYR A 98 10.93 -7.41 -2.19
CA TYR A 98 11.72 -7.73 -1.00
C TYR A 98 12.60 -8.94 -1.28
N THR A 99 13.90 -8.78 -1.06
CA THR A 99 14.81 -9.92 -0.84
C THR A 99 14.65 -10.45 0.59
N ASN A 100 15.24 -11.61 0.89
CA ASN A 100 15.19 -12.17 2.25
C ASN A 100 15.96 -11.34 3.29
N ALA A 101 16.82 -10.40 2.87
CA ALA A 101 17.45 -9.42 3.76
C ALA A 101 16.40 -8.52 4.45
N TYR A 102 15.28 -8.26 3.79
CA TYR A 102 14.14 -7.55 4.38
C TYR A 102 13.21 -8.54 5.09
N ALA A 103 13.58 -8.94 6.30
CA ALA A 103 12.89 -10.01 7.03
C ALA A 103 11.65 -9.55 7.81
N THR A 104 11.52 -8.27 8.14
CA THR A 104 10.38 -7.74 8.90
C THR A 104 10.21 -6.25 8.69
N MET A 105 9.00 -5.76 8.90
CA MET A 105 8.67 -4.34 8.97
C MET A 105 8.02 -3.97 10.31
N GLY A 106 8.02 -2.68 10.64
CA GLY A 106 7.30 -2.18 11.80
C GLY A 106 5.78 -2.38 11.66
N SER A 107 5.11 -2.67 12.77
CA SER A 107 3.65 -2.76 12.79
C SER A 107 3.02 -1.39 12.56
N HIS A 108 2.11 -1.30 11.61
CA HIS A 108 1.55 -0.02 11.15
C HIS A 108 0.19 -0.20 10.48
N SER A 109 -0.63 0.84 10.45
CA SER A 109 -1.76 0.94 9.51
C SER A 109 -1.28 1.59 8.22
N ASP A 110 -1.88 1.33 7.05
CA ASP A 110 -1.61 2.16 5.86
C ASP A 110 -2.04 3.60 6.13
N GLN A 111 -1.30 4.58 5.61
CA GLN A 111 -1.59 5.99 5.86
C GLN A 111 -2.89 6.40 5.14
N ALA A 112 -3.93 6.74 5.90
CA ALA A 112 -5.28 6.97 5.41
C ALA A 112 -5.57 8.42 4.99
N LEU A 113 -4.58 9.33 5.12
CA LEU A 113 -4.69 10.76 4.81
C LEU A 113 -5.36 11.02 3.45
N ASP A 114 -4.93 10.29 2.42
CA ASP A 114 -5.42 10.46 1.06
C ASP A 114 -6.38 9.34 0.61
N LEU A 115 -6.72 8.38 1.48
CA LEU A 115 -7.55 7.24 1.10
C LEU A 115 -9.04 7.60 1.12
N ALA A 116 -9.75 7.10 0.11
CA ALA A 116 -11.19 7.26 -0.02
C ALA A 116 -11.93 6.47 1.07
N ASP A 117 -12.88 7.11 1.74
CA ASP A 117 -13.74 6.44 2.70
C ASP A 117 -14.61 5.39 1.99
N GLY A 118 -14.90 4.27 2.67
CA GLY A 118 -15.60 3.13 2.08
C GLY A 118 -14.80 2.34 1.02
N SER A 119 -13.54 2.70 0.76
CA SER A 119 -12.65 1.94 -0.13
C SER A 119 -11.86 0.88 0.63
N PHE A 120 -11.02 0.15 -0.12
CA PHE A 120 -10.25 -0.99 0.36
C PHE A 120 -8.77 -0.81 0.08
N ILE A 121 -7.96 -1.47 0.91
CA ILE A 121 -6.55 -1.73 0.67
C ILE A 121 -6.45 -3.21 0.30
N ALA A 122 -5.80 -3.52 -0.81
CA ALA A 122 -5.59 -4.89 -1.26
C ALA A 122 -4.12 -5.17 -1.53
N VAL A 123 -3.55 -6.14 -0.81
CA VAL A 123 -2.16 -6.57 -0.94
C VAL A 123 -2.11 -7.83 -1.79
N PHE A 124 -1.67 -7.70 -3.04
CA PHE A 124 -1.30 -8.81 -3.89
C PHE A 124 0.11 -9.29 -3.58
N SER A 125 0.34 -10.60 -3.67
CA SER A 125 1.61 -11.26 -3.38
C SER A 125 1.97 -12.26 -4.46
N CYS A 126 3.21 -12.21 -4.97
CA CYS A 126 3.80 -13.26 -5.80
C CYS A 126 5.31 -13.42 -5.52
N TYR A 127 5.89 -14.48 -6.07
CA TYR A 127 7.28 -14.90 -5.80
C TYR A 127 7.97 -15.31 -7.09
N ARG A 128 9.29 -15.12 -7.11
CA ARG A 128 10.15 -15.58 -8.20
C ARG A 128 10.10 -17.11 -8.34
N HIS A 129 10.15 -17.82 -7.22
CA HIS A 129 10.16 -19.29 -7.11
C HIS A 129 8.96 -19.77 -6.29
N PRO A 130 7.74 -19.86 -6.88
CA PRO A 130 6.53 -20.25 -6.15
C PRO A 130 6.58 -21.65 -5.51
N GLU A 131 7.35 -22.56 -6.09
CA GLU A 131 7.53 -23.95 -5.66
C GLU A 131 8.19 -24.09 -4.29
N ALA A 132 8.92 -23.06 -3.82
CA ALA A 132 9.55 -23.05 -2.51
C ALA A 132 8.56 -22.81 -1.35
N GLY A 133 7.27 -22.60 -1.66
CA GLY A 133 6.25 -22.20 -0.69
C GLY A 133 6.37 -20.72 -0.29
N PRO A 134 5.34 -20.13 0.36
CA PRO A 134 5.38 -18.73 0.76
C PRO A 134 6.15 -18.53 2.06
N PRO A 135 7.34 -17.89 2.04
CA PRO A 135 8.08 -17.64 3.25
C PRO A 135 7.57 -16.43 4.05
N ARG A 136 6.59 -15.68 3.54
CA ARG A 136 6.09 -14.46 4.20
C ARG A 136 4.65 -14.59 4.64
N LYS A 137 4.34 -13.93 5.75
CA LYS A 137 2.99 -13.76 6.26
C LYS A 137 2.70 -12.29 6.55
N LEU A 138 1.44 -11.92 6.35
CA LEU A 138 0.89 -10.66 6.79
C LEU A 138 0.20 -10.89 8.13
N ILE A 139 0.69 -10.20 9.14
CA ILE A 139 0.18 -10.28 10.50
C ILE A 139 -0.71 -9.07 10.74
N PHE A 140 -1.93 -9.28 11.23
CA PHE A 140 -2.81 -8.21 11.70
C PHE A 140 -2.93 -8.28 13.22
N GLU A 141 -2.96 -7.11 13.86
CA GLU A 141 -3.20 -6.94 15.29
C GLU A 141 -4.18 -5.78 15.49
N SER A 142 -5.14 -5.92 16.41
CA SER A 142 -5.99 -4.80 16.81
C SER A 142 -5.16 -3.76 17.59
N LYS A 143 -5.51 -2.48 17.40
CA LYS A 143 -4.96 -1.37 18.20
C LYS A 143 -5.51 -1.36 19.63
N GLU A 144 -6.62 -2.03 19.88
CA GLU A 144 -7.21 -2.13 21.20
C GLU A 144 -6.41 -3.06 22.11
N SER A 145 -6.31 -2.69 23.39
CA SER A 145 -5.57 -3.47 24.39
C SER A 145 -6.12 -4.88 24.55
N GLY A 146 -5.24 -5.89 24.47
CA GLY A 146 -5.64 -7.30 24.55
C GLY A 146 -6.36 -7.81 23.29
N GLY A 147 -6.30 -7.04 22.20
CA GLY A 147 -6.95 -7.37 20.94
C GLY A 147 -6.37 -8.61 20.26
N GLU A 148 -7.20 -9.20 19.38
CA GLU A 148 -6.85 -10.38 18.60
C GLU A 148 -5.66 -10.11 17.66
N LYS A 149 -4.92 -11.18 17.36
CA LYS A 149 -3.87 -11.19 16.36
C LYS A 149 -4.12 -12.36 15.43
N ILE A 150 -4.09 -12.11 14.13
CA ILE A 150 -4.19 -13.16 13.11
C ILE A 150 -2.99 -13.11 12.17
N GLU A 151 -2.68 -14.25 11.58
CA GLU A 151 -1.58 -14.41 10.64
C GLU A 151 -2.11 -15.01 9.35
N ILE A 152 -1.87 -14.32 8.24
CA ILE A 152 -2.32 -14.75 6.91
C ILE A 152 -1.08 -15.00 6.04
N PRO A 153 -0.86 -16.23 5.57
CA PRO A 153 0.21 -16.51 4.61
C PRO A 153 0.03 -15.66 3.35
N LEU A 154 1.10 -14.99 2.93
CA LEU A 154 1.14 -14.30 1.64
C LEU A 154 1.55 -15.34 0.60
N ALA A 155 0.60 -16.18 0.17
CA ALA A 155 0.82 -17.21 -0.84
C ALA A 155 1.18 -16.61 -2.21
N HIS A 156 1.67 -17.45 -3.13
CA HIS A 156 1.86 -17.02 -4.51
C HIS A 156 0.50 -16.74 -5.15
N ASN A 157 0.39 -15.61 -5.85
CA ASN A 157 -0.83 -15.13 -6.48
C ASN A 157 -2.02 -15.02 -5.50
N SER A 158 -1.75 -14.67 -4.25
CA SER A 158 -2.81 -14.39 -3.27
C SER A 158 -3.06 -12.90 -3.12
N VAL A 159 -4.27 -12.56 -2.68
CA VAL A 159 -4.63 -11.23 -2.22
C VAL A 159 -5.21 -11.29 -0.83
N VAL A 160 -4.74 -10.36 0.00
CA VAL A 160 -5.37 -10.01 1.27
C VAL A 160 -5.94 -8.60 1.16
N ALA A 161 -7.24 -8.44 1.39
CA ALA A 161 -7.92 -7.17 1.30
C ALA A 161 -8.67 -6.83 2.59
N PHE A 162 -8.66 -5.56 2.96
CA PHE A 162 -9.33 -5.04 4.15
C PHE A 162 -9.77 -3.59 3.89
N SER A 163 -10.85 -3.17 4.53
CA SER A 163 -11.41 -1.84 4.31
C SER A 163 -10.51 -0.75 4.92
N VAL A 164 -10.65 0.49 4.44
CA VAL A 164 -10.03 1.66 5.09
C VAL A 164 -10.51 1.81 6.54
N GLU A 165 -11.73 1.38 6.85
CA GLU A 165 -12.27 1.37 8.21
C GLU A 165 -11.53 0.35 9.11
N SER A 166 -11.32 -0.87 8.61
CA SER A 166 -10.52 -1.90 9.29
C SER A 166 -9.07 -1.43 9.49
N ASN A 167 -8.48 -0.78 8.49
CA ASN A 167 -7.15 -0.18 8.61
C ASN A 167 -7.03 0.85 9.75
N ARG A 168 -8.12 1.55 10.11
CA ARG A 168 -8.12 2.46 11.27
C ARG A 168 -8.06 1.71 12.59
N ARG A 169 -8.63 0.51 12.67
CA ARG A 169 -8.65 -0.31 13.88
C ARG A 169 -7.46 -1.26 14.02
N LEU A 170 -6.82 -1.60 12.90
CA LEU A 170 -5.80 -2.64 12.84
C LEU A 170 -4.42 -2.04 12.51
N LYS A 171 -3.38 -2.70 13.00
CA LYS A 171 -2.02 -2.59 12.46
C LYS A 171 -1.67 -3.89 11.76
N HIS A 172 -0.79 -3.79 10.78
CA HIS A 172 -0.23 -4.94 10.08
C HIS A 172 1.28 -4.84 9.88
N LYS A 173 1.89 -6.00 9.67
CA LYS A 173 3.30 -6.14 9.27
C LYS A 173 3.52 -7.40 8.47
N ILE A 174 4.45 -7.32 7.51
CA ILE A 174 4.95 -8.47 6.78
C ILE A 174 6.18 -9.02 7.50
N VAL A 175 6.19 -10.33 7.74
CA VAL A 175 7.31 -11.04 8.37
C VAL A 175 7.74 -12.20 7.49
N LEU A 176 9.05 -12.36 7.33
CA LEU A 176 9.70 -13.52 6.73
C LEU A 176 9.88 -14.61 7.81
N GLU A 177 9.42 -15.81 7.52
CA GLU A 177 9.63 -17.00 8.33
C GLU A 177 11.11 -17.29 8.52
N ALA A 178 11.52 -17.60 9.75
CA ALA A 178 12.94 -17.74 10.09
C ALA A 178 13.62 -18.87 9.32
N SER A 179 12.91 -19.97 9.08
CA SER A 179 13.39 -21.13 8.32
C SER A 179 13.65 -20.82 6.84
N ALA A 180 13.00 -19.78 6.29
CA ALA A 180 13.12 -19.42 4.88
C ALA A 180 14.31 -18.51 4.55
N ARG A 181 15.08 -18.07 5.56
CA ARG A 181 16.21 -17.15 5.35
C ARG A 181 17.36 -17.74 4.54
N ALA A 182 17.49 -19.07 4.50
CA ALA A 182 18.65 -19.74 3.92
C ALA A 182 18.66 -19.74 2.38
N VAL A 183 17.49 -19.71 1.73
CA VAL A 183 17.37 -19.76 0.26
C VAL A 183 16.65 -18.50 -0.22
N GLU A 184 17.33 -17.69 -1.02
CA GLU A 184 16.75 -16.44 -1.53
C GLU A 184 15.55 -16.73 -2.43
N ASN A 185 14.42 -16.07 -2.15
CA ASN A 185 13.23 -16.09 -2.98
C ASN A 185 12.56 -14.73 -2.93
N GLN A 186 12.84 -13.93 -3.95
CA GLN A 186 12.35 -12.58 -4.02
C GLN A 186 10.81 -12.56 -4.03
N TRP A 187 10.25 -11.78 -3.12
CA TRP A 187 8.83 -11.49 -3.05
C TRP A 187 8.54 -10.20 -3.82
N LEU A 188 7.41 -10.17 -4.51
CA LEU A 188 6.84 -8.95 -5.08
C LEU A 188 5.44 -8.75 -4.51
N GLY A 189 5.22 -7.59 -3.93
CA GLY A 189 3.94 -7.14 -3.42
C GLY A 189 3.39 -5.99 -4.22
N MET A 190 2.08 -5.94 -4.39
CA MET A 190 1.39 -4.73 -4.85
C MET A 190 0.27 -4.39 -3.88
N THR A 191 0.38 -3.22 -3.25
CA THR A 191 -0.65 -2.68 -2.36
C THR A 191 -1.51 -1.69 -3.14
N PHE A 192 -2.67 -2.16 -3.60
CA PHE A 192 -3.67 -1.38 -4.32
C PHE A 192 -4.57 -0.60 -3.38
N ARG A 193 -4.87 0.65 -3.75
CA ARG A 193 -5.60 1.63 -2.95
C ARG A 193 -6.45 2.54 -3.83
N THR A 194 -7.42 3.19 -3.21
CA THR A 194 -8.21 4.25 -3.85
C THR A 194 -7.95 5.56 -3.13
N SER A 195 -7.29 6.49 -3.81
CA SER A 195 -7.09 7.84 -3.34
C SER A 195 -8.33 8.70 -3.62
N LYS A 196 -8.71 9.52 -2.63
CA LYS A 196 -9.65 10.64 -2.79
C LYS A 196 -8.95 11.96 -3.15
N THR A 197 -7.62 12.02 -3.03
CA THR A 197 -6.84 13.23 -3.31
C THR A 197 -6.31 13.18 -4.73
N LEU A 198 -6.97 13.90 -5.65
CA LEU A 198 -6.56 14.02 -7.05
C LEU A 198 -5.84 15.36 -7.26
N VAL A 199 -4.52 15.32 -7.41
CA VAL A 199 -3.71 16.52 -7.65
C VAL A 199 -3.65 16.88 -9.12
N ARG A 200 -3.39 18.16 -9.41
CA ARG A 200 -3.18 18.66 -10.76
C ARG A 200 -1.84 19.35 -10.90
N PHE A 201 -1.13 19.06 -11.98
CA PHE A 201 0.13 19.69 -12.34
C PHE A 201 -0.15 20.86 -13.28
N ARG A 202 0.22 22.09 -12.86
CA ARG A 202 0.02 23.34 -13.62
C ARG A 202 1.20 24.27 -13.38
N ASP A 203 1.76 24.83 -14.44
CA ASP A 203 2.85 25.82 -14.38
C ASP A 203 4.04 25.38 -13.51
N GLY A 204 4.40 24.08 -13.58
CA GLY A 204 5.50 23.50 -12.79
C GLY A 204 5.17 23.23 -11.32
N HIS A 205 3.91 23.37 -10.92
CA HIS A 205 3.46 23.21 -9.55
C HIS A 205 2.36 22.16 -9.41
N VAL A 206 2.25 21.60 -8.20
CA VAL A 206 1.23 20.60 -7.84
C VAL A 206 0.16 21.26 -7.00
N TYR A 207 -1.10 21.10 -7.39
CA TYR A 207 -2.25 21.67 -6.70
C TYR A 207 -3.16 20.57 -6.18
N LEU A 208 -3.51 20.69 -4.90
CA LEU A 208 -4.52 19.86 -4.25
C LEU A 208 -5.93 20.21 -4.79
N PRO A 209 -6.94 19.32 -4.62
CA PRO A 209 -8.30 19.55 -5.13
C PRO A 209 -8.92 20.90 -4.73
N GLN A 210 -8.60 21.38 -3.52
CA GLN A 210 -9.04 22.66 -2.97
C GLN A 210 -8.27 23.89 -3.49
N GLY A 211 -7.31 23.70 -4.40
CA GLY A 211 -6.52 24.77 -5.02
C GLY A 211 -5.27 25.19 -4.24
N ALA A 212 -5.04 24.67 -3.03
CA ALA A 212 -3.79 24.87 -2.32
C ALA A 212 -2.63 24.17 -3.05
N ARG A 213 -1.47 24.82 -3.13
CA ARG A 213 -0.25 24.22 -3.68
C ARG A 213 0.30 23.18 -2.69
N LEU A 214 0.61 21.98 -3.19
CA LEU A 214 1.34 20.96 -2.43
C LEU A 214 2.83 21.32 -2.43
N MET A 215 3.43 21.36 -1.23
CA MET A 215 4.82 21.78 -1.03
C MET A 215 5.66 20.66 -0.42
N SER A 216 6.98 20.72 -0.61
CA SER A 216 7.90 19.94 0.21
C SER A 216 7.83 20.44 1.65
N ALA A 217 7.76 19.51 2.60
CA ALA A 217 7.69 19.82 4.01
C ALA A 217 9.03 20.38 4.52
N ASP A 218 8.97 21.49 5.26
CA ASP A 218 10.09 21.96 6.08
C ASP A 218 10.32 21.05 7.31
N ASP A 219 11.31 21.36 8.14
CA ASP A 219 11.66 20.52 9.29
C ASP A 219 10.57 20.44 10.36
N GLU A 220 9.81 21.51 10.57
CA GLU A 220 8.69 21.53 11.52
C GLU A 220 7.53 20.68 10.98
N GLN A 221 7.18 20.88 9.71
CA GLN A 221 6.14 20.13 9.01
C GLN A 221 6.48 18.64 8.90
N ARG A 222 7.75 18.29 8.65
CA ARG A 222 8.22 16.90 8.66
C ARG A 222 8.03 16.26 10.03
N SER A 223 8.42 16.98 11.09
CA SER A 223 8.26 16.51 12.47
C SER A 223 6.78 16.31 12.83
N GLU A 224 5.93 17.24 12.41
CA GLU A 224 4.48 17.12 12.55
C GLU A 224 3.93 15.92 11.78
N PHE A 225 4.34 15.71 10.53
CA PHE A 225 3.89 14.60 9.71
C PHE A 225 4.13 13.25 10.40
N TYR A 226 5.34 13.06 10.97
CA TYR A 226 5.65 11.84 11.73
C TYR A 226 4.87 11.72 13.05
N ARG A 227 4.59 12.85 13.71
CA ARG A 227 3.73 12.87 14.91
C ARG A 227 2.30 12.44 14.56
N LEU A 228 1.72 12.99 13.50
CA LEU A 228 0.39 12.60 13.00
C LEU A 228 0.36 11.13 12.61
N ARG A 229 1.41 10.64 11.93
CA ARG A 229 1.53 9.23 11.59
C ARG A 229 1.56 8.32 12.83
N ARG A 230 2.26 8.73 13.89
CA ARG A 230 2.30 7.99 15.16
C ARG A 230 0.92 7.94 15.80
N ARG A 231 0.18 9.06 15.78
CA ARG A 231 -1.21 9.12 16.27
C ARG A 231 -2.10 8.17 15.49
N GLU A 232 -2.09 8.24 14.16
CA GLU A 232 -2.84 7.32 13.31
C GLU A 232 -2.54 5.85 13.64
N ASN A 233 -1.28 5.50 13.87
CA ASN A 233 -0.94 4.12 14.22
C ASN A 233 -1.54 3.70 15.57
N ASN A 234 -1.73 4.59 16.54
CA ASN A 234 -2.14 4.21 17.90
C ASN A 234 -3.61 4.49 18.21
N GLU A 235 -4.23 5.42 17.53
CA GLU A 235 -5.62 5.88 17.75
C GLU A 235 -6.54 5.24 16.69
N THR A 236 -7.74 4.79 17.10
CA THR A 236 -8.72 4.14 16.21
C THR A 236 -9.66 5.14 15.54
N ASP A 237 -9.81 6.34 16.11
CA ASP A 237 -10.68 7.44 15.70
C ASP A 237 -9.91 8.63 15.11
N PHE A 238 -8.62 8.45 14.82
CA PHE A 238 -7.77 9.53 14.31
C PHE A 238 -8.20 10.00 12.92
N ALA A 239 -8.34 11.32 12.79
CA ALA A 239 -8.53 12.02 11.53
C ALA A 239 -7.36 12.99 11.29
N TYR A 240 -6.86 13.01 10.05
CA TYR A 240 -5.82 13.96 9.67
C TYR A 240 -6.39 15.37 9.54
N PRO A 241 -5.67 16.41 10.00
CA PRO A 241 -5.93 17.77 9.56
C PRO A 241 -5.62 17.92 8.06
N PRO A 242 -6.16 18.93 7.37
CA PRO A 242 -5.75 19.25 6.01
C PRO A 242 -4.25 19.56 5.96
N LEU A 243 -3.50 18.80 5.16
CA LEU A 243 -2.06 19.02 4.97
C LEU A 243 -1.78 19.47 3.54
N ALA A 244 -1.11 20.61 3.39
CA ALA A 244 -0.65 21.15 2.11
C ALA A 244 0.83 20.83 1.80
N TYR A 245 1.40 19.85 2.52
CA TYR A 245 2.78 19.44 2.37
C TYR A 245 2.93 17.92 2.25
N THR A 246 4.09 17.50 1.75
CA THR A 246 4.55 16.11 1.65
C THR A 246 6.03 16.00 2.02
N ILE A 247 6.45 14.82 2.47
CA ILE A 247 7.86 14.50 2.75
C ILE A 247 8.54 13.74 1.60
N SER A 248 7.78 13.38 0.56
CA SER A 248 8.23 12.59 -0.59
C SER A 248 8.37 13.48 -1.82
N GLU A 249 9.54 13.47 -2.46
CA GLU A 249 9.79 14.27 -3.66
C GLU A 249 8.96 13.78 -4.85
N SER A 250 8.73 12.45 -4.93
CA SER A 250 7.86 11.82 -5.92
C SER A 250 6.49 12.48 -6.05
N ASP A 251 5.88 12.90 -4.93
CA ASP A 251 4.54 13.50 -4.89
C ASP A 251 4.47 14.87 -5.57
N LEU A 252 5.63 15.50 -5.81
CA LEU A 252 5.78 16.80 -6.43
C LEU A 252 6.11 16.69 -7.93
N MET A 253 6.22 15.48 -8.47
CA MET A 253 6.61 15.23 -9.86
C MET A 253 5.46 14.65 -10.68
N PRO A 254 5.29 15.08 -11.95
CA PRO A 254 4.26 14.53 -12.82
C PRO A 254 4.52 13.04 -13.11
N PRO A 255 3.46 12.22 -13.25
CA PRO A 255 3.64 10.79 -13.44
C PRO A 255 4.17 10.43 -14.84
N VAL A 256 5.08 9.45 -14.89
CA VAL A 256 5.80 8.99 -16.10
C VAL A 256 5.33 7.64 -16.63
#